data_AF-A0A939BQH8-F1
#
_entry.id   AF-A0A939BQH8-F1
#
_cell.length_a   1.000
_cell.length_b   1.000
_cell.length_c   1.000
_cell.angle_alpha   90.00
_cell.angle_beta   90.00
_cell.angle_gamma   90.00
#
_symmetry.space_group_name_H-M   'P 1'
#
loop_
_entity.id
_entity.type
_entity.pdbx_description
1 polymer ?
#
loop_
_entity_poly.entity_id
_entity_poly.type
_entity_poly.pdbx_seq_one_letter_code
_entity_poly.pdbx_strand_id
1 'polypeptide(L)' 'TGNQIEDITFLNELNGIKKLDIRWNKIEDINVLLELDNLKELTISKADKYAKSEQGKKVISKLKNKGVKIKY' A
#
# COMPACT_ATOMS: atom_id res chain seq x y z
N THR A 1 5.06 -18.46 5.14
CA THR A 1 3.89 -18.63 4.26
C THR A 1 3.32 -17.25 4.01
N GLY A 2 3.18 -16.83 2.74
CA GLY A 2 2.62 -15.51 2.40
C GLY A 2 1.10 -15.53 2.53
N ASN A 3 0.52 -14.41 2.94
CA ASN A 3 -0.92 -14.24 2.92
C ASN A 3 -1.38 -14.12 1.45
N GLN A 4 -2.63 -14.50 1.17
CA GLN A 4 -3.18 -14.50 -0.18
C GLN A 4 -4.20 -13.37 -0.38
N ILE A 5 -3.98 -12.25 0.30
CA ILE A 5 -4.84 -11.08 0.14
C ILE A 5 -4.51 -10.47 -1.22
N GLU A 6 -5.54 -10.33 -2.04
CA GLU A 6 -5.48 -9.76 -3.39
C GLU A 6 -6.21 -8.43 -3.46
N ASP A 7 -7.36 -8.34 -2.76
CA ASP A 7 -8.20 -7.17 -2.64
C ASP A 7 -8.08 -6.54 -1.24
N ILE A 8 -7.81 -5.23 -1.21
CA ILE A 8 -7.72 -4.42 0.01
C ILE A 8 -8.66 -3.21 -0.01
N THR A 9 -9.66 -3.19 -0.90
CA THR A 9 -10.64 -2.10 -1.02
C THR A 9 -11.36 -1.80 0.29
N PHE A 10 -11.60 -2.82 1.13
CA PHE A 10 -12.19 -2.68 2.47
C PHE A 10 -11.43 -1.75 3.43
N LEU A 11 -10.18 -1.38 3.13
CA LEU A 11 -9.42 -0.45 3.95
C LEU A 11 -9.99 0.99 3.89
N ASN A 12 -10.74 1.34 2.86
CA ASN A 12 -11.36 2.67 2.71
C ASN A 12 -12.30 3.04 3.88
N GLU A 13 -12.93 2.04 4.51
CA GLU A 13 -13.82 2.23 5.66
C GLU A 13 -13.04 2.45 6.97
N LEU A 14 -11.73 2.22 6.99
CA LEU A 14 -10.88 2.24 8.18
C LEU A 14 -10.15 3.58 8.32
N ASN A 15 -10.91 4.63 8.62
CA ASN A 15 -10.44 6.01 8.73
C ASN A 15 -9.30 6.25 9.76
N GLY A 16 -9.03 5.30 10.66
CA GLY A 16 -8.02 5.42 11.70
C GLY A 16 -6.62 4.90 11.34
N ILE A 17 -6.42 4.32 10.15
CA ILE A 17 -5.16 3.66 9.80
C ILE A 17 -4.03 4.68 9.71
N LYS A 18 -3.03 4.52 10.59
CA LYS A 18 -1.79 5.32 10.60
C LYS A 18 -0.58 4.54 10.09
N LYS A 19 -0.56 3.23 10.31
CA LYS A 19 0.54 2.35 9.90
C LYS A 19 -0.05 1.09 9.29
N LEU A 20 0.43 0.71 8.12
CA LEU A 20 -0.03 -0.46 7.39
C LEU A 20 1.17 -1.29 6.90
N ASP A 21 1.10 -2.61 7.10
CA ASP A 21 2.05 -3.56 6.54
C ASP A 21 1.29 -4.52 5.62
N ILE A 22 1.63 -4.47 4.33
CA ILE A 22 1.03 -5.33 3.30
C ILE A 22 2.06 -6.30 2.69
N ARG A 23 3.23 -6.47 3.31
CA ARG A 23 4.26 -7.40 2.80
C ARG A 23 3.73 -8.82 2.66
N TRP A 24 4.29 -9.53 1.67
CA TRP A 24 4.01 -10.95 1.42
C TRP A 24 2.53 -11.26 1.20
N ASN A 25 1.83 -10.37 0.51
CA ASN A 25 0.50 -10.59 -0.06
C ASN A 25 0.58 -10.71 -1.60
N LYS A 26 -0.58 -10.91 -2.25
CA LYS A 26 -0.72 -10.97 -3.71
C LYS A 26 -1.50 -9.76 -4.23
N ILE A 27 -1.34 -8.61 -3.58
CA ILE A 27 -2.15 -7.42 -3.89
C ILE A 27 -1.80 -6.91 -5.29
N GLU A 28 -2.82 -6.80 -6.13
CA GLU A 28 -2.68 -6.36 -7.52
C GLU A 28 -3.11 -4.90 -7.74
N ASP A 29 -3.64 -4.24 -6.70
CA ASP A 29 -3.89 -2.80 -6.69
C ASP A 29 -3.83 -2.22 -5.27
N ILE A 30 -3.14 -1.09 -5.11
CA ILE A 30 -3.06 -0.34 -3.84
C ILE A 30 -3.63 1.08 -3.95
N ASN A 31 -4.39 1.40 -5.00
CA ASN A 31 -4.98 2.73 -5.18
C ASN A 31 -5.80 3.19 -3.96
N VAL A 32 -6.50 2.26 -3.28
CA VAL A 32 -7.26 2.55 -2.05
C VAL A 32 -6.41 3.20 -0.95
N LEU A 33 -5.09 2.95 -0.92
CA LEU A 33 -4.20 3.56 0.06
C LEU A 33 -4.08 5.09 -0.11
N LEU A 34 -4.41 5.61 -1.28
CA LEU A 34 -4.46 7.05 -1.53
C LEU A 34 -5.62 7.73 -0.79
N GLU A 35 -6.66 6.98 -0.43
CA GLU A 35 -7.85 7.48 0.28
C GLU A 35 -7.65 7.47 1.81
N LEU A 36 -6.59 6.83 2.30
CA LEU A 36 -6.28 6.76 3.73
C LEU A 36 -5.57 8.04 4.21
N ASP A 37 -6.34 9.08 4.53
CA ASP A 37 -5.80 10.40 4.90
C ASP A 37 -4.95 10.42 6.18
N ASN A 38 -5.17 9.44 7.07
CA ASN A 38 -4.40 9.28 8.29
C ASN A 38 -3.14 8.42 8.13
N LEU A 39 -2.92 7.79 6.97
CA LEU A 39 -1.77 6.91 6.75
C LEU A 39 -0.46 7.69 6.84
N LYS A 40 0.45 7.24 7.71
CA LYS A 40 1.78 7.84 7.93
C LYS A 40 2.92 6.90 7.57
N GLU A 41 2.73 5.60 7.72
CA GLU A 41 3.74 4.60 7.38
C GLU A 41 3.12 3.45 6.58
N LEU A 42 3.73 3.10 5.46
CA LEU A 42 3.39 1.93 4.67
C LEU A 42 4.62 1.05 4.51
N THR A 43 4.49 -0.23 4.85
CA THR A 43 5.51 -1.24 4.61
C THR A 43 5.06 -2.15 3.49
N ILE A 44 5.86 -2.21 2.42
CA ILE A 44 5.64 -3.07 1.24
C ILE A 44 6.87 -3.92 1.01
N SER A 45 6.73 -5.01 0.24
CA SER A 45 7.90 -5.83 -0.12
C SER A 45 8.57 -5.23 -1.35
N LYS A 46 9.89 -5.01 -1.31
CA LYS A 46 10.65 -4.63 -2.50
C LYS A 46 10.50 -5.64 -3.65
N ALA A 47 10.21 -6.90 -3.33
CA ALA A 47 10.08 -7.96 -4.31
C ALA A 47 8.70 -8.04 -4.97
N ASP A 48 7.71 -7.31 -4.44
CA ASP A 48 6.32 -7.36 -4.88
C ASP A 48 6.15 -7.00 -6.36
N LYS A 49 5.37 -7.81 -7.09
CA LYS A 49 5.20 -7.66 -8.55
C LYS A 49 4.48 -6.37 -8.89
N TYR A 50 3.43 -6.02 -8.14
CA TYR A 50 2.67 -4.79 -8.37
C TYR A 50 3.52 -3.56 -8.01
N ALA A 51 4.20 -3.56 -6.87
CA ALA A 51 5.06 -2.45 -6.46
C ALA A 51 6.18 -2.13 -7.47
N LYS A 52 6.62 -3.14 -8.23
CA LYS A 52 7.60 -2.98 -9.33
C LYS A 52 6.99 -2.52 -10.65
N SER A 53 5.67 -2.66 -10.83
CA SER A 53 4.98 -2.20 -12.03
C SER A 53 5.01 -0.67 -12.14
N GLU A 54 4.88 -0.14 -13.35
CA GLU A 54 4.82 1.32 -13.57
C GLU A 54 3.64 1.96 -12.83
N GLN A 55 2.51 1.26 -12.74
CA GLN A 55 1.35 1.74 -11.99
C GLN A 55 1.66 1.78 -10.48
N GLY A 56 2.22 0.71 -9.92
CA GLY A 56 2.59 0.66 -8.51
C GLY A 56 3.62 1.73 -8.14
N LYS A 57 4.64 1.97 -8.97
CA LYS A 57 5.60 3.06 -8.78
C LYS A 57 4.92 4.44 -8.74
N LYS A 58 3.94 4.68 -9.60
CA LYS A 58 3.16 5.93 -9.61
C LYS A 58 2.38 6.11 -8.32
N VAL A 59 1.66 5.08 -7.85
CA VAL A 59 0.89 5.13 -6.60
C VAL A 59 1.82 5.36 -5.40
N ILE A 60 2.94 4.62 -5.33
CA ILE A 60 3.97 4.80 -4.29
C ILE A 60 4.53 6.23 -4.29
N SER A 61 4.73 6.83 -5.46
CA SER A 61 5.21 8.21 -5.57
C SER A 61 4.17 9.22 -5.06
N LYS A 62 2.89 9.02 -5.40
CA LYS A 62 1.78 9.83 -4.86
C LYS A 62 1.69 9.71 -3.33
N LEU A 63 1.83 8.50 -2.77
CA LEU A 63 1.85 8.27 -1.32
C LEU A 63 3.01 9.02 -0.64
N LYS A 64 4.21 8.98 -1.23
CA LYS A 64 5.36 9.76 -0.74
C LYS A 64 5.07 11.27 -0.77
N ASN A 65 4.43 11.78 -1.82
CA ASN A 65 4.04 13.18 -1.90
C ASN A 65 2.98 13.58 -0.86
N LYS A 66 2.12 12.64 -0.42
CA LYS A 66 1.21 12.83 0.74
C LYS A 66 1.95 12.79 2.09
N GLY A 67 3.26 12.60 2.11
CA GLY A 67 4.07 12.49 3.33
C GLY A 67 4.06 11.11 3.97
N VAL A 68 3.59 10.07 3.27
CA VAL A 68 3.62 8.69 3.76
C VAL A 68 5.06 8.16 3.69
N LYS A 69 5.58 7.68 4.82
CA LYS A 69 6.89 7.02 4.88
C LYS A 69 6.78 5.59 4.35
N ILE A 70 7.48 5.30 3.26
CA ILE A 70 7.51 3.97 2.64
C ILE A 70 8.73 3.18 3.15
N LYS A 71 8.48 1.97 3.65
CA LYS A 71 9.48 0.98 4.05
C LYS A 71 9.43 -0.24 3.11
N TYR A 72 10.58 -0.87 2.87
CA TYR A 72 10.77 -1.95 1.90
C TYR A 72 11.22 -3.25 2.54
#